data_AF-A4JWH8-F1
#
_entry.id   AF-A4JWH8-F1
#
_cell.length_a   1.000
_cell.length_b   1.000
_cell.length_c   1.000
_cell.angle_alpha   90.00
_cell.angle_beta   90.00
_cell.angle_gamma   90.00
#
_symmetry.space_group_name_H-M   'P 1'
#
loop_
_entity.id
_entity.type
_entity.pdbx_description
1 polymer ?
#
loop_
_entity_poly.entity_id
_entity_poly.type
_entity_poly.pdbx_seq_one_letter_code
_entity_poly.pdbx_strand_id
1 'polypeptide(L)'
;MSQPRGEILLDDGEYFVEHNVNYPPERGNGFLMRRCATSMTAPEGAECVGGYDLKPDGKWHADIHAPLDEDTDSDCRALGMFDNRLDAIGTLWQRRREAYCRHPRY
;
A
#
# COMPACT_ATOMS: atom_id res chain seq x y z
N MET A 1 -12.62 -12.58 -12.98
CA MET A 1 -11.84 -11.36 -12.69
C MET A 1 -12.28 -10.92 -11.31
N SER A 2 -11.45 -11.11 -10.28
CA SER A 2 -11.78 -10.63 -8.92
C SER A 2 -11.90 -9.11 -8.98
N GLN A 3 -13.05 -8.59 -8.56
CA GLN A 3 -13.22 -7.15 -8.38
C GLN A 3 -12.30 -6.69 -7.23
N PRO A 4 -11.68 -5.51 -7.33
CA PRO A 4 -10.97 -4.93 -6.20
C PRO A 4 -11.96 -4.73 -5.05
N ARG A 5 -11.53 -5.07 -3.82
CA ARG A 5 -12.36 -4.96 -2.60
C ARG A 5 -12.54 -3.51 -2.12
N GLY A 6 -11.97 -2.55 -2.84
CA GLY A 6 -12.03 -1.12 -2.56
C GLY A 6 -12.04 -0.27 -3.83
N GLU A 7 -12.09 1.05 -3.66
CA GLU A 7 -12.03 2.02 -4.75
C GLU A 7 -10.58 2.16 -5.23
N ILE A 8 -10.32 1.88 -6.50
CA ILE A 8 -9.00 2.04 -7.12
C ILE A 8 -8.77 3.52 -7.41
N LEU A 9 -7.76 4.09 -6.75
CA LEU A 9 -7.39 5.50 -6.89
C LEU A 9 -6.36 5.71 -8.01
N LEU A 10 -5.39 4.79 -8.10
CA LEU A 10 -4.27 4.83 -9.04
C LEU A 10 -3.96 3.41 -9.51
N ASP A 11 -3.64 3.24 -10.78
CA ASP A 11 -3.30 1.94 -11.39
C ASP A 11 -2.35 2.14 -12.57
N ASP A 12 -1.25 1.38 -12.62
CA ASP A 12 -0.30 1.37 -13.75
C ASP A 12 -0.20 0.01 -14.45
N GLY A 13 -1.12 -0.90 -14.16
CA GLY A 13 -1.15 -2.26 -14.69
C GLY A 13 -0.32 -3.25 -13.88
N GLU A 14 0.65 -2.82 -13.08
CA GLU A 14 1.40 -3.68 -12.16
C GLU A 14 1.07 -3.38 -10.70
N TYR A 15 1.06 -2.10 -10.34
CA TYR A 15 0.74 -1.61 -9.01
C TYR A 15 -0.57 -0.86 -9.05
N PHE A 16 -1.31 -0.91 -7.95
CA PHE A 16 -2.52 -0.11 -7.77
C PHE A 16 -2.66 0.32 -6.32
N VAL A 17 -3.28 1.48 -6.11
CA VAL A 17 -3.66 1.95 -4.77
C VAL A 17 -5.16 1.76 -4.63
N GLU A 18 -5.56 1.00 -3.61
CA GLU A 18 -6.95 0.84 -3.24
C GLU A 18 -7.27 1.61 -1.95
N HIS A 19 -8.43 2.25 -1.92
CA HIS A 19 -8.97 2.86 -0.71
C HIS A 19 -9.92 1.90 0.01
N ASN A 20 -9.79 1.85 1.34
CA ASN A 20 -10.71 1.10 2.17
C ASN A 20 -12.08 1.80 2.25
N VAL A 21 -13.04 1.29 1.49
CA VAL A 21 -14.40 1.85 1.37
C VAL A 21 -15.25 1.76 2.65
N ASN A 22 -14.77 1.04 3.67
CA ASN A 22 -15.43 1.03 4.99
C ASN A 22 -15.36 2.38 5.71
N TYR A 23 -14.48 3.28 5.24
CA TYR A 23 -14.27 4.59 5.81
C TYR A 23 -14.43 5.66 4.72
N PRO A 24 -14.85 6.88 5.10
CA PRO A 24 -14.93 7.97 4.15
C PRO A 24 -13.52 8.41 3.69
N PRO A 25 -13.37 8.97 2.48
CA PRO A 25 -12.10 9.39 1.90
C PRO A 25 -11.23 10.28 2.80
N GLU A 26 -11.84 11.05 3.71
CA GLU A 26 -11.18 11.99 4.61
C GLU A 26 -10.57 11.33 5.86
N ARG A 27 -10.88 10.05 6.10
CA ARG A 27 -10.44 9.31 7.30
C ARG A 27 -10.01 7.87 7.03
N GLY A 28 -10.32 7.34 5.85
CA GLY A 28 -10.03 5.97 5.49
C GLY A 28 -8.58 5.76 5.07
N ASN A 29 -8.05 4.61 5.49
CA ASN A 29 -6.75 4.12 5.04
C ASN A 29 -6.85 3.57 3.61
N GLY A 30 -5.70 3.26 3.03
CA GLY A 30 -5.63 2.50 1.79
C GLY A 30 -4.35 1.71 1.67
N PHE A 31 -4.31 0.83 0.69
CA PHE A 31 -3.25 -0.13 0.49
C PHE A 31 -2.61 0.09 -0.88
N LEU A 32 -1.29 0.00 -0.91
CA LEU A 32 -0.54 -0.17 -2.14
C LEU A 32 -0.44 -1.67 -2.42
N MET A 33 -1.04 -2.08 -3.52
CA MET A 33 -1.07 -3.46 -3.96
C MET A 33 -0.20 -3.62 -5.20
N ARG A 34 0.40 -4.81 -5.33
CA ARG A 34 1.14 -5.22 -6.53
C ARG A 34 0.53 -6.51 -7.08
N ARG A 35 0.27 -6.54 -8.38
CA ARG A 35 -0.15 -7.76 -9.09
C ARG A 35 1.00 -8.75 -9.15
N CYS A 36 0.71 -10.00 -8.77
CA CYS A 36 1.68 -11.09 -8.74
C CYS A 36 1.06 -12.38 -9.25
N ALA A 37 1.88 -13.41 -9.47
CA ALA A 37 1.36 -14.74 -9.76
C ALA A 37 0.43 -15.22 -8.63
N THR A 38 -0.69 -15.84 -8.98
CA THR A 38 -1.60 -16.43 -8.00
C THR A 38 -0.88 -17.56 -7.26
N SER A 39 -0.89 -17.50 -5.94
CA SER A 39 -0.25 -18.50 -5.08
C SER A 39 -1.14 -18.82 -3.88
N MET A 40 -0.76 -19.82 -3.07
CA MET A 40 -1.51 -20.15 -1.84
C MET A 40 -1.59 -18.97 -0.87
N THR A 41 -0.61 -18.07 -0.89
CA THR A 41 -0.54 -16.88 -0.02
C THR A 41 -0.99 -15.60 -0.71
N ALA A 42 -1.20 -15.62 -2.04
CA ALA A 42 -1.76 -14.53 -2.84
C ALA A 42 -2.82 -15.07 -3.81
N PRO A 43 -3.94 -15.60 -3.31
CA PRO A 43 -4.96 -16.26 -4.14
C PRO A 43 -5.66 -15.29 -5.09
N GLU A 44 -5.68 -13.99 -4.75
CA GLU A 44 -6.30 -12.93 -5.55
C GLU A 44 -5.37 -12.40 -6.66
N GLY A 45 -4.13 -12.91 -6.75
CA GLY A 45 -3.16 -12.44 -7.75
C GLY A 45 -2.61 -11.04 -7.46
N ALA A 46 -2.69 -10.62 -6.20
CA ALA A 46 -2.07 -9.39 -5.72
C ALA A 46 -1.55 -9.57 -4.29
N GLU A 47 -0.47 -8.86 -3.97
CA GLU A 47 0.11 -8.76 -2.65
C GLU A 47 0.06 -7.31 -2.17
N CYS A 48 -0.22 -7.09 -0.88
CA CYS A 48 -0.05 -5.79 -0.25
C CYS A 48 1.45 -5.53 -0.06
N VAL A 49 1.91 -4.34 -0.49
CA VAL A 49 3.32 -3.93 -0.44
C VAL A 49 3.51 -2.57 0.22
N GLY A 50 2.47 -2.05 0.87
CA GLY A 50 2.51 -0.78 1.58
C GLY A 50 1.11 -0.21 1.81
N GLY A 51 1.05 0.98 2.39
CA GLY A 51 -0.21 1.62 2.67
C GLY A 51 -0.08 3.07 3.08
N TYR A 52 -1.24 3.69 3.27
CA TYR A 52 -1.36 4.98 3.92
C TYR A 52 -2.50 4.96 4.94
N ASP A 53 -2.33 5.65 6.06
CA ASP A 53 -3.32 5.73 7.13
C ASP A 53 -3.26 7.06 7.88
N LEU A 54 -4.40 7.51 8.40
CA LEU A 54 -4.47 8.71 9.24
C LEU A 54 -4.17 8.33 10.69
N LYS A 55 -3.09 8.89 11.24
CA LYS A 55 -2.67 8.65 12.62
C LYS A 55 -3.45 9.53 13.61
N PRO A 56 -3.47 9.18 14.92
CA PRO A 56 -4.17 9.95 15.95
C PRO A 56 -3.70 11.41 16.12
N ASP A 57 -2.48 11.72 15.67
CA ASP A 57 -1.92 13.09 15.65
C ASP A 57 -2.47 13.95 14.50
N GLY A 58 -3.35 13.39 13.67
CA GLY A 58 -3.96 14.06 12.52
C GLY A 58 -3.09 14.05 11.26
N LYS A 59 -1.93 13.36 11.28
CA LYS A 59 -1.05 13.25 10.12
C LYS A 59 -1.32 11.97 9.35
N TRP A 60 -1.21 12.06 8.04
CA TRP A 60 -1.26 10.93 7.13
C TRP A 60 0.11 10.27 7.06
N HIS A 61 0.19 9.02 7.47
CA HIS A 61 1.39 8.20 7.35
C HIS A 61 1.35 7.44 6.02
N ALA A 62 2.51 7.24 5.40
CA ALA A 62 2.68 6.32 4.30
C ALA A 62 3.91 5.45 4.51
N ASP A 63 3.81 4.19 4.15
CA ASP A 63 4.89 3.20 4.27
C ASP A 63 4.81 2.16 3.15
N ILE A 64 5.95 1.51 2.92
CA ILE A 64 6.08 0.37 2.00
C ILE A 64 6.73 -0.79 2.72
N HIS A 65 6.43 -2.01 2.28
CA HIS A 65 7.14 -3.19 2.74
C HIS A 65 8.63 -3.07 2.43
N ALA A 66 9.44 -3.54 3.37
CA ALA A 66 10.89 -3.61 3.30
C ALA A 66 11.34 -5.02 3.73
N PRO A 67 12.59 -5.42 3.45
CA PRO A 67 13.18 -6.58 4.11
C PRO A 67 13.11 -6.41 5.63
N LEU A 68 12.94 -7.52 6.35
CA LEU A 68 12.91 -7.52 7.80
C LEU A 68 14.21 -6.91 8.34
N ASP A 69 14.06 -5.84 9.11
CA ASP A 69 15.13 -5.23 9.89
C ASP A 69 15.12 -5.90 11.28
N GLU A 70 16.13 -6.74 11.56
CA GLU A 70 16.22 -7.51 12.81
C GLU A 70 16.48 -6.62 14.04
N ASP A 71 17.03 -5.41 13.85
CA ASP A 71 17.31 -4.48 14.95
C ASP A 71 16.03 -3.79 15.44
N THR A 72 15.10 -3.54 14.53
CA THR A 72 13.83 -2.84 14.81
C THR A 72 12.60 -3.73 14.81
N ASP A 73 12.75 -5.02 14.45
CA ASP A 73 11.68 -5.99 14.23
C ASP A 73 10.59 -5.44 13.28
N SER A 74 11.02 -4.73 12.23
CA SER A 74 10.12 -4.07 11.28
C SER A 74 10.35 -4.55 9.85
N ASP A 75 9.28 -4.95 9.19
CA ASP A 75 9.24 -5.28 7.75
C ASP A 75 8.61 -4.16 6.92
N CYS A 76 8.54 -2.95 7.48
CA CYS A 76 7.97 -1.76 6.84
C CYS A 76 8.94 -0.58 6.93
N ARG A 77 9.08 0.14 5.83
CA ARG A 77 9.84 1.40 5.76
C ARG A 77 8.88 2.58 5.62
N ALA A 78 8.86 3.44 6.64
CA ALA A 78 8.11 4.69 6.60
C ALA A 78 8.64 5.61 5.48
N LEU A 79 7.72 6.11 4.65
CA LEU A 79 8.00 7.09 3.61
C LEU A 79 7.84 8.53 4.13
N GLY A 80 7.05 8.72 5.19
CA GLY A 80 6.89 9.99 5.86
C GLY A 80 5.53 10.18 6.53
N MET A 81 5.37 11.36 7.12
CA MET A 81 4.12 11.86 7.68
C MET A 81 3.74 13.17 6.97
N PHE A 82 2.49 13.29 6.57
CA PHE A 82 1.99 14.35 5.71
C PHE A 82 0.76 15.00 6.34
N ASP A 83 0.57 16.30 6.12
CA ASP A 83 -0.60 17.00 6.63
C ASP A 83 -1.85 16.77 5.75
N ASN A 84 -1.68 16.21 4.55
CA ASN A 84 -2.79 15.89 3.66
C ASN A 84 -2.67 14.49 3.05
N ARG A 85 -3.83 13.94 2.70
CA ARG A 85 -3.97 12.59 2.15
C ARG A 85 -3.31 12.44 0.78
N LEU A 86 -3.41 13.46 -0.06
CA LEU A 86 -2.92 13.40 -1.45
C LEU A 86 -1.40 13.31 -1.51
N ASP A 87 -0.68 13.97 -0.59
CA ASP A 87 0.77 13.88 -0.48
C ASP A 87 1.22 12.51 0.01
N ALA A 88 0.48 11.91 0.96
CA ALA A 88 0.73 10.54 1.40
C ALA A 88 0.55 9.54 0.25
N ILE A 89 -0.59 9.61 -0.46
CA ILE A 89 -0.86 8.77 -1.63
C ILE A 89 0.16 9.03 -2.75
N GLY A 90 0.48 10.30 -3.03
CA GLY A 90 1.41 10.70 -4.07
C GLY A 90 2.82 10.21 -3.80
N THR A 91 3.27 10.27 -2.53
CA THR A 91 4.58 9.75 -2.13
C THR A 91 4.61 8.23 -2.18
N LEU A 92 3.58 7.57 -1.66
CA LEU A 92 3.39 6.12 -1.75
C LEU A 92 3.45 5.65 -3.21
N TRP A 93 2.76 6.36 -4.11
CA TRP A 93 2.73 6.05 -5.53
C TRP A 93 4.07 6.24 -6.22
N GLN A 94 4.79 7.33 -5.92
CA GLN A 94 6.12 7.58 -6.49
C GLN A 94 7.13 6.49 -6.08
N ARG A 95 7.02 5.99 -4.86
CA ARG A 95 7.95 5.02 -4.27
C ARG A 95 7.50 3.57 -4.42
N ARG A 96 6.39 3.30 -5.12
CA ARG A 96 5.79 1.95 -5.23
C ARG A 96 6.74 0.86 -5.73
N ARG A 97 7.67 1.21 -6.62
CA ARG A 97 8.64 0.27 -7.20
C ARG A 97 9.84 -0.03 -6.29
N GLU A 98 9.96 0.70 -5.19
CA GLU A 98 10.96 0.43 -4.16
C GLU A 98 10.45 -0.56 -3.10
N ALA A 99 9.16 -0.89 -3.12
CA ALA A 99 8.58 -1.80 -2.16
C ALA A 99 9.12 -3.22 -2.33
N TYR A 100 9.45 -3.86 -1.20
CA TYR A 100 9.85 -5.25 -1.19
C TYR A 100 8.68 -6.15 -1.56
N CYS A 101 8.88 -7.00 -2.56
CA CYS A 101 7.86 -7.89 -3.11
C CYS A 101 8.19 -9.33 -2.73
N ARG A 102 7.25 -10.04 -2.10
CA ARG A 102 7.45 -11.43 -1.66
C ARG A 102 7.15 -12.42 -2.79
N HIS A 103 6.30 -12.03 -3.74
CA HIS A 103 5.86 -12.89 -4.82
C HIS A 103 6.49 -12.56 -6.19
N PRO A 104 6.81 -13.58 -7.01
CA PRO A 104 7.26 -13.35 -8.37
C PRO A 104 6.18 -12.65 -9.19
N ARG A 105 6.63 -11.87 -10.18
CA ARG A 105 5.75 -11.18 -11.13
C ARG A 105 4.93 -12.20 -11.94
N TYR A 106 3.68 -11.83 -12.24
CA TYR A 106 2.79 -12.57 -13.15
C TYR A 106 3.36 -12.63 -14.57
#